data_AF-A0AAU0F310-F1
#
_entry.id   AF-A0AAU0F310-F1
#
_cell.length_a   1.000
_cell.length_b   1.000
_cell.length_c   1.000
_cell.angle_alpha   90.00
_cell.angle_beta   90.00
_cell.angle_gamma   90.00
#
_symmetry.space_group_name_H-M   'P 1'
#
loop_
_entity.id
_entity.type
_entity.pdbx_description
1 polymer ?
#
loop_
_entity_poly.entity_id
_entity_poly.type
_entity_poly.pdbx_seq_one_letter_code
_entity_poly.pdbx_strand_id
1 'polypeptide(L)' 'MVMDSITRKALIVFFADGSVISEKQNDFVIAEVDMERLAQFRTHYQFLSDADDFTLEI' A
#
# COMPACT_ATOMS: atom_id res chain seq x y z
N MET A 1 7.85 3.07 32.57
CA MET A 1 7.46 2.47 31.28
C MET A 1 5.95 2.59 31.19
N VAL A 2 5.47 3.73 30.70
CA VAL A 2 4.02 3.92 30.51
C VAL A 2 3.73 3.35 29.14
N MET A 3 3.11 2.17 29.11
CA MET A 3 2.47 1.64 27.91
C MET A 3 1.24 2.52 27.67
N ASP A 4 1.39 3.54 26.83
CA ASP A 4 0.24 4.33 26.39
C ASP A 4 -0.60 3.46 25.46
N SER A 5 -1.67 2.92 26.04
CA SER A 5 -2.81 2.33 25.35
C SER A 5 -3.57 3.43 24.60
N ILE A 6 -3.15 3.73 23.38
CA ILE A 6 -4.00 4.41 22.40
C ILE A 6 -3.83 3.61 21.12
N THR A 7 -4.87 2.91 20.69
CA THR A 7 -4.99 2.43 19.31
C THR A 7 -5.01 3.66 18.41
N ARG A 8 -3.84 4.23 18.13
CA ARG A 8 -3.67 5.32 17.19
C ARG A 8 -4.08 4.77 15.85
N LYS A 9 -5.13 5.36 15.26
CA LYS A 9 -5.45 5.18 13.84
C LYS A 9 -4.16 5.45 13.05
N ALA A 10 -3.47 4.39 12.65
CA ALA A 10 -2.22 4.50 11.91
C ALA A 10 -2.60 4.59 10.44
N LEU A 11 -2.56 5.81 9.91
CA LEU A 11 -2.64 6.05 8.48
C LEU A 11 -1.28 5.67 7.89
N ILE A 12 -1.26 4.59 7.11
CA ILE A 12 -0.06 4.03 6.49
C ILE A 12 -0.40 3.75 5.03
N VAL A 13 0.50 4.14 4.12
CA VAL A 13 0.42 3.78 2.71
C VAL A 13 1.50 2.74 2.44
N PHE A 14 1.09 1.65 1.81
CA PHE A 14 1.97 0.58 1.37
C PHE A 14 2.14 0.62 -0.14
N PHE A 15 3.32 0.25 -0.62
CA PHE A 15 3.57 -0.05 -2.02
C PHE A 15 3.05 -1.46 -2.36
N ALA A 16 3.00 -1.80 -3.65
CA ALA A 16 2.48 -3.07 -4.15
C ALA A 16 3.23 -4.32 -3.63
N ASP A 17 4.46 -4.15 -3.15
CA ASP A 17 5.29 -5.21 -2.54
C ASP A 17 5.11 -5.32 -1.01
N GLY A 18 4.23 -4.51 -0.42
CA GLY A 18 4.00 -4.46 1.03
C GLY A 18 4.99 -3.59 1.82
N SER A 19 5.92 -2.90 1.16
CA SER A 19 6.78 -1.90 1.83
C SER A 19 6.01 -0.64 2.20
N VAL A 20 6.35 0.00 3.32
CA VAL A 20 5.75 1.28 3.72
C VAL A 20 6.38 2.41 2.91
N ILE A 21 5.54 3.25 2.28
CA ILE A 21 5.97 4.43 1.49
C ILE A 21 5.44 5.75 2.05
N SER A 22 4.69 5.70 3.14
CA SER A 22 4.17 6.90 3.81
C SER A 22 5.06 7.38 4.94
N GLU A 23 5.19 8.69 5.05
CA GLU A 23 5.76 9.39 6.19
C GLU A 23 4.71 10.26 6.87
N LYS A 24 4.74 10.31 8.21
CA LYS A 24 3.85 11.17 9.00
C LYS A 24 4.52 12.52 9.24
N GLN A 25 3.90 13.60 8.80
CA GLN A 25 4.31 14.97 9.04
C GLN A 25 3.19 15.73 9.77
N ASN A 26 3.31 15.90 11.09
CA ASN A 26 2.27 16.45 11.96
C ASN A 26 0.93 15.71 11.79
N ASP A 27 -0.06 16.39 11.20
CA ASP A 27 -1.40 15.86 10.94
C ASP A 27 -1.55 15.26 9.53
N PHE A 28 -0.51 15.34 8.70
CA PHE A 28 -0.50 14.79 7.36
C PHE A 28 0.21 13.44 7.30
N VAL A 29 -0.26 12.60 6.39
CA VAL A 29 0.46 11.42 5.91
C VAL A 29 0.73 11.64 4.44
N ILE A 30 2.01 11.67 4.08
CA ILE A 30 2.50 11.95 2.73
C ILE A 30 3.17 10.68 2.21
N ALA A 31 2.85 10.29 0.99
CA ALA A 31 3.49 9.20 0.30
C ALA A 31 3.73 9.62 -1.15
N GLU A 32 4.90 9.31 -1.69
CA GLU A 32 5.21 9.47 -3.10
C GLU A 32 5.14 8.11 -3.78
N VAL A 33 4.42 8.04 -4.90
CA VAL A 33 4.28 6.81 -5.67
C VAL A 33 5.23 6.87 -6.86
N ASP A 34 6.26 6.04 -6.82
CA ASP A 34 7.17 5.85 -7.95
C ASP A 34 6.50 5.00 -9.04
N MET A 35 6.14 5.66 -10.14
CA MET A 35 5.45 5.04 -11.27
C MET A 35 6.36 4.12 -12.09
N GLU A 36 7.66 4.40 -12.14
CA GLU A 36 8.62 3.56 -12.85
C GLU A 36 8.82 2.25 -12.08
N ARG A 37 9.03 2.34 -10.77
CA ARG A 37 9.10 1.17 -9.88
C ARG A 37 7.81 0.33 -9.96
N LEU A 38 6.64 0.96 -10.05
CA LEU A 38 5.37 0.24 -10.17
C LEU A 38 5.26 -0.51 -11.50
N ALA A 39 5.69 0.10 -12.60
CA ALA A 39 5.72 -0.56 -13.91
C ALA A 39 6.68 -1.76 -13.93
N GLN A 40 7.85 -1.61 -13.32
CA GLN A 40 8.83 -2.69 -13.17
C GLN A 40 8.27 -3.83 -12.30
N PHE A 41 7.65 -3.51 -11.16
CA PHE A 41 7.02 -4.49 -10.27
C PHE A 41 5.96 -5.32 -11.00
N ARG A 42 5.07 -4.69 -11.77
CA ARG A 42 4.02 -5.38 -12.54
C ARG A 42 4.57 -6.20 -13.70
N THR A 43 5.69 -5.79 -14.29
CA THR A 43 6.38 -6.57 -15.33
C THR A 43 7.04 -7.81 -14.74
N HIS A 44 7.66 -7.68 -13.57
CA HIS A 44 8.34 -8.78 -12.89
C HIS A 44 7.33 -9.80 -12.31
N TYR A 45 6.25 -9.33 -11.71
CA TYR A 45 5.20 -10.15 -11.11
C TYR A 45 3.92 -10.10 -11.93
N GLN A 46 3.76 -11.05 -12.87
CA GLN A 46 2.61 -11.12 -13.78
C GLN A 46 1.38 -11.84 -13.19
N PHE A 47 1.17 -11.81 -11.87
CA PHE A 47 0.01 -12.47 -11.26
C PHE A 47 -1.34 -11.89 -11.76
N LEU A 48 -1.34 -10.65 -12.25
CA LEU A 48 -2.55 -10.04 -12.82
C LEU A 48 -2.95 -10.66 -14.17
N SER A 49 -2.02 -11.23 -14.94
CA SER A 49 -2.35 -11.90 -16.20
C SER A 49 -2.91 -13.31 -16.01
N ASP A 50 -2.79 -13.85 -14.80
CA ASP A 50 -3.29 -15.18 -14.40
C ASP A 50 -4.58 -15.06 -13.57
N ALA A 51 -5.17 -13.86 -13.49
CA ALA A 51 -6.40 -13.64 -12.75
C ALA A 51 -7.59 -14.21 -13.53
N ASP A 52 -8.42 -15.01 -12.87
CA ASP A 52 -9.66 -15.52 -13.44
C ASP A 52 -10.69 -14.39 -13.65
N ASP A 53 -11.40 -14.46 -14.77
CA ASP A 53 -12.57 -13.62 -14.99
C ASP A 53 -13.70 -14.01 -14.04
N PHE A 54 -14.39 -13.02 -13.48
CA PHE A 54 -15.58 -13.22 -12.64
C PHE A 54 -16.67 -12.22 -12.98
N THR A 55 -17.91 -12.57 -12.62
CA THR A 55 -19.06 -11.67 -12.72
C THR A 55 -19.62 -11.43 -11.32
N LEU A 56 -19.99 -10.19 -11.02
CA LEU A 56 -20.74 -9.85 -9.81
C LEU A 56 -22.24 -10.01 -10.11
N GLU A 57 -22.88 -10.98 -9.48
CA GLU A 57 -24.34 -11.04 -9.41
C GLU A 57 -24.80 -10.21 -8.20
N ILE A 58 -25.68 -9.24 -8.42
CA ILE A 58 -26.26 -8.34 -7.41
C ILE A 58 -27.74 -8.67 -7.25
#